data_AF-A0A2S6GDK4-F1
#
_entry.id   AF-A0A2S6GDK4-F1
#
_cell.length_a   1.000
_cell.length_b   1.000
_cell.length_c   1.000
_cell.angle_alpha   90.00
_cell.angle_beta   90.00
_cell.angle_gamma   90.00
#
_symmetry.space_group_name_H-M   'P 1'
#
loop_
_entity.id
_entity.type
_entity.pdbx_description
1 polymer ?
#
loop_
_entity_poly.entity_id
_entity_poly.type
_entity_poly.pdbx_seq_one_letter_code
_entity_poly.pdbx_strand_id
1 'polypeptide(L)'
;MYDSLADHPGNTRPQPGARRVIVQWCVKGLHLPSDATATAIVNTGQGLLCNWWRRVGTITPAGIRTRLTEDDLERHVNHFDATDSGTGETYGANSPFISLSAGVVERDAIAKTNIAHRARRTAFHFGTGFGAVDHAYLFTCWVLLAPRRAVEIEGVAEEVRDLNTYRRFSPWQTEGEITAKVSVPDNQIRSCERLEFSDRGRLRVAWRLDNPRFTSPERLSNVRGLIS
;
A
#
# COMPACT_ATOMS: atom_id res chain seq x y z
N MET A 1 5.99 -8.82 -65.28
CA MET A 1 5.25 -10.04 -64.88
C MET A 1 6.08 -10.72 -63.79
N TYR A 2 5.75 -10.43 -62.53
CA TYR A 2 5.81 -11.28 -61.32
C TYR A 2 5.81 -10.38 -60.08
N ASP A 3 4.75 -10.56 -59.27
CA ASP A 3 4.68 -10.24 -57.84
C ASP A 3 5.81 -10.92 -57.07
N SER A 4 6.19 -10.36 -55.91
CA SER A 4 6.18 -11.10 -54.62
C SER A 4 7.10 -10.49 -53.53
N LEU A 5 6.44 -9.99 -52.48
CA LEU A 5 6.71 -10.20 -51.04
C LEU A 5 8.08 -9.84 -50.45
N ALA A 6 8.10 -8.87 -49.52
CA ALA A 6 8.18 -9.15 -48.08
C ALA A 6 8.21 -7.84 -47.28
N ASP A 7 7.06 -7.46 -46.73
CA ASP A 7 6.99 -6.49 -45.65
C ASP A 7 7.32 -7.25 -44.36
N HIS A 8 8.55 -7.10 -43.86
CA HIS A 8 8.95 -7.67 -42.57
C HIS A 8 8.37 -6.82 -41.44
N PRO A 9 7.65 -7.42 -40.46
CA PRO A 9 7.24 -6.69 -39.28
C PRO A 9 8.49 -6.29 -38.51
N GLY A 10 8.75 -4.98 -38.50
CA GLY A 10 9.81 -4.35 -37.73
C GLY A 10 9.76 -4.82 -36.28
N ASN A 11 10.74 -5.65 -35.95
CA ASN A 11 11.10 -6.09 -34.61
C ASN A 11 11.46 -4.86 -33.76
N THR A 12 10.46 -4.19 -33.18
CA THR A 12 10.67 -3.10 -32.24
C THR A 12 11.05 -3.69 -30.89
N ARG A 13 12.36 -3.85 -30.68
CA ARG A 13 12.91 -4.06 -29.33
C ARG A 13 12.41 -2.91 -28.43
N PRO A 14 11.87 -3.20 -27.23
CA PRO A 14 11.47 -2.16 -26.30
C PRO A 14 12.68 -1.29 -25.94
N GLN A 15 12.55 0.03 -26.06
CA GLN A 15 13.61 0.96 -25.69
C GLN A 15 13.96 0.83 -24.20
N PRO A 16 15.24 0.68 -23.82
CA PRO A 16 15.66 0.76 -22.43
C PRO A 16 15.51 2.20 -21.96
N GLY A 17 14.54 2.46 -21.09
CA GLY A 17 14.33 3.79 -20.49
C GLY A 17 12.88 4.25 -20.35
N ALA A 18 11.92 3.54 -20.95
CA ALA A 18 10.50 3.84 -20.71
C ALA A 18 10.14 3.51 -19.26
N ARG A 19 10.04 4.54 -18.41
CA ARG A 19 9.53 4.37 -17.04
C ARG A 19 8.05 4.03 -17.12
N ARG A 20 7.68 2.84 -16.65
CA ARG A 20 6.32 2.30 -16.74
C ARG A 20 5.59 2.49 -15.41
N VAL A 21 4.27 2.61 -15.47
CA VAL A 21 3.41 2.41 -14.30
C VAL A 21 3.65 0.98 -13.80
N ILE A 22 3.85 0.85 -12.49
CA ILE A 22 4.14 -0.42 -11.82
C ILE A 22 2.92 -0.84 -11.02
N VAL A 23 2.53 -2.11 -11.10
CA VAL A 23 1.65 -2.71 -10.09
C VAL A 23 2.52 -3.15 -8.92
N GLN A 24 2.20 -2.67 -7.72
CA GLN A 24 2.86 -3.05 -6.48
C GLN A 24 1.89 -3.82 -5.57
N TRP A 25 2.27 -5.03 -5.18
CA TRP A 25 1.57 -5.78 -4.12
C TRP A 25 1.95 -5.23 -2.75
N CYS A 26 0.94 -5.08 -1.89
CA CYS A 26 1.09 -4.56 -0.54
C CYS A 26 0.21 -5.33 0.46
N VAL A 27 0.44 -5.05 1.74
CA VAL A 27 -0.39 -5.52 2.84
C VAL A 27 -0.77 -4.35 3.74
N LYS A 28 -2.06 -4.21 4.07
CA LYS A 28 -2.54 -3.31 5.12
C LYS A 28 -2.86 -4.10 6.37
N GLY A 29 -2.26 -3.75 7.50
CA GLY A 29 -2.70 -4.21 8.82
C GLY A 29 -3.69 -3.24 9.44
N LEU A 30 -4.75 -3.78 10.04
CA LEU A 30 -5.74 -3.02 10.80
C LEU A 30 -6.08 -3.76 12.11
N HIS A 31 -6.23 -2.97 13.17
CA HIS A 31 -7.00 -3.39 14.33
C HIS A 31 -8.49 -3.17 14.02
N LEU A 32 -9.32 -4.22 14.14
CA LEU A 32 -10.76 -4.17 13.91
C LEU A 32 -11.46 -4.94 15.04
N PRO A 33 -12.71 -4.57 15.38
CA PRO A 33 -13.39 -5.17 16.53
C PRO A 33 -13.88 -6.60 16.29
N SER A 34 -13.99 -7.05 15.03
CA SER A 34 -14.51 -8.40 14.73
C SER A 34 -14.20 -8.87 13.30
N ASP A 35 -14.30 -10.18 13.08
CA ASP A 35 -14.21 -10.81 11.76
C ASP A 35 -15.32 -10.30 10.82
N ALA A 36 -16.49 -9.96 11.37
CA ALA A 36 -17.60 -9.39 10.61
C ALA A 36 -17.26 -8.00 10.04
N THR A 37 -16.60 -7.15 10.83
CA THR A 37 -16.11 -5.84 10.36
C THR A 37 -15.04 -6.00 9.28
N ALA A 38 -14.12 -6.94 9.46
CA ALA A 38 -13.09 -7.24 8.46
C ALA A 38 -13.69 -7.79 7.16
N THR A 39 -14.71 -8.64 7.28
CA THR A 39 -15.46 -9.19 6.15
C THR A 39 -16.23 -8.10 5.41
N ALA A 40 -16.83 -7.14 6.12
CA ALA A 40 -17.59 -6.06 5.50
C ALA A 40 -16.73 -5.21 4.55
N ILE A 41 -15.48 -4.90 4.93
CA ILE A 41 -14.52 -4.18 4.06
C ILE A 41 -14.37 -4.86 2.68
N VAL A 42 -14.34 -6.20 2.68
CA VAL A 42 -14.20 -7.00 1.46
C VAL A 42 -15.52 -7.17 0.71
N ASN A 43 -16.65 -7.34 1.43
CA ASN A 43 -17.92 -7.78 0.84
C ASN A 43 -18.89 -6.64 0.46
N THR A 44 -18.80 -5.46 1.07
CA THR A 44 -19.73 -4.34 0.76
C THR A 44 -19.35 -3.58 -0.50
N GLY A 45 -18.09 -3.65 -0.90
CA GLY A 45 -17.55 -2.95 -2.09
C GLY A 45 -16.91 -1.62 -1.76
N GLN A 46 -16.86 -1.25 -0.48
CA GLN A 46 -16.20 -0.01 -0.04
C GLN A 46 -14.68 -0.07 -0.16
N GLY A 47 -14.08 -1.26 0.01
CA GLY A 47 -12.62 -1.39 0.05
C GLY A 47 -12.00 -0.77 1.30
N LEU A 48 -10.69 -0.48 1.26
CA LEU A 48 -10.00 0.19 2.35
C LEU A 48 -10.18 1.70 2.21
N LEU A 49 -10.68 2.36 3.24
CA LEU A 49 -10.85 3.82 3.26
C LEU A 49 -9.81 4.48 4.17
N CYS A 50 -9.31 5.66 3.78
CA CYS A 50 -8.43 6.47 4.60
C CYS A 50 -9.14 6.97 5.86
N ASN A 51 -8.35 7.35 6.87
CA ASN A 51 -8.87 7.75 8.17
C ASN A 51 -9.76 8.99 8.06
N TRP A 52 -9.39 9.96 7.21
CA TRP A 52 -10.20 11.13 6.91
C TRP A 52 -11.61 10.76 6.45
N TRP A 53 -11.75 9.91 5.43
CA TRP A 53 -13.06 9.49 4.92
C TRP A 53 -13.86 8.79 6.02
N ARG A 54 -13.27 7.81 6.72
CA ARG A 54 -13.97 7.09 7.81
C ARG A 54 -14.49 8.04 8.89
N ARG A 55 -13.78 9.13 9.17
CA ARG A 55 -14.17 10.15 10.16
C ARG A 55 -15.32 11.04 9.67
N VAL A 56 -15.26 11.54 8.43
CA VAL A 56 -16.26 12.50 7.92
C VAL A 56 -17.46 11.83 7.24
N GLY A 57 -17.38 10.53 6.96
CA GLY A 57 -18.44 9.72 6.31
C GLY A 57 -18.51 9.92 4.80
N THR A 58 -18.54 11.18 4.35
CA THR A 58 -18.63 11.54 2.92
C THR A 58 -17.59 12.59 2.56
N ILE A 59 -16.85 12.35 1.48
CA ILE A 59 -15.89 13.30 0.91
C ILE A 59 -16.35 13.78 -0.47
N THR A 60 -15.87 14.95 -0.89
CA THR A 60 -16.20 15.53 -2.20
C THR A 60 -14.96 15.62 -3.09
N PRO A 61 -15.11 15.62 -4.43
CA PRO A 61 -13.98 15.82 -5.33
C PRO A 61 -13.18 17.10 -5.06
N ALA A 62 -13.87 18.19 -4.67
CA ALA A 62 -13.20 19.43 -4.28
C ALA A 62 -12.37 19.24 -3.00
N GLY A 63 -12.92 18.57 -1.98
CA GLY A 63 -12.19 18.28 -0.75
C GLY A 63 -10.99 17.35 -0.95
N ILE A 64 -11.08 16.38 -1.88
CA ILE A 64 -9.94 15.53 -2.24
C ILE A 64 -8.80 16.39 -2.78
N ARG A 65 -9.09 17.33 -3.70
CA ARG A 65 -8.06 18.22 -4.29
C ARG A 65 -7.37 19.11 -3.26
N THR A 66 -8.05 19.49 -2.18
CA THR A 66 -7.45 20.30 -1.12
C THR A 66 -6.65 19.47 -0.12
N ARG A 67 -6.71 18.14 -0.18
CA ARG A 67 -6.08 17.22 0.79
C ARG A 67 -5.02 16.33 0.17
N LEU A 68 -5.07 16.08 -1.14
CA LEU A 68 -4.03 15.37 -1.87
C LEU A 68 -2.93 16.35 -2.29
N THR A 69 -2.15 16.81 -1.30
CA THR A 69 -1.08 17.78 -1.46
C THR A 69 0.25 17.22 -0.94
N GLU A 70 1.36 17.76 -1.40
CA GLU A 70 2.70 17.41 -0.90
C GLU A 70 2.82 17.64 0.61
N ASP A 71 2.25 18.74 1.13
CA ASP A 71 2.28 19.07 2.56
C ASP A 71 1.47 18.08 3.41
N ASP A 72 0.33 17.60 2.91
CA ASP A 72 -0.43 16.54 3.56
C ASP A 72 0.32 15.21 3.50
N LEU A 73 1.01 14.90 2.40
CA LEU A 73 1.83 13.70 2.29
C LEU A 73 3.03 13.74 3.24
N GLU A 74 3.71 14.87 3.34
CA GLU A 74 4.83 15.07 4.27
C GLU A 74 4.36 14.89 5.72
N ARG A 75 3.22 15.49 6.09
CA ARG A 75 2.65 15.30 7.43
C ARG A 75 2.24 13.85 7.67
N HIS A 76 1.67 13.17 6.69
CA HIS A 76 1.35 11.75 6.80
C HIS A 76 2.59 10.91 7.09
N VAL A 77 3.69 11.16 6.39
CA VAL A 77 4.88 10.32 6.46
C VAL A 77 5.75 10.65 7.68
N ASN A 78 5.87 11.92 8.06
CA ASN A 78 6.85 12.40 9.04
C ASN A 78 6.23 12.92 10.33
N HIS A 79 4.93 13.24 10.33
CA HIS A 79 4.23 13.86 11.45
C HIS A 79 2.89 13.17 11.75
N PHE A 80 2.81 11.85 11.50
CA PHE A 80 1.59 11.07 11.62
C PHE A 80 0.95 11.19 13.01
N ASP A 81 1.77 11.11 14.07
CA ASP A 81 1.31 11.19 15.45
C ASP A 81 1.30 12.62 16.02
N ALA A 82 1.70 13.61 15.23
CA ALA A 82 1.65 15.00 15.66
C ALA A 82 0.19 15.45 15.79
N THR A 83 -0.13 16.15 16.88
CA THR A 83 -1.45 16.74 17.08
C THR A 83 -1.69 17.86 16.06
N ASP A 84 -2.80 17.77 15.34
CA ASP A 84 -3.31 18.82 14.47
C ASP A 84 -3.98 19.91 15.32
N SER A 85 -3.43 21.12 15.29
CA SER A 85 -3.93 22.24 16.08
C SER A 85 -5.36 22.66 15.73
N GLY A 86 -5.86 22.32 14.53
CA GLY A 86 -7.22 22.63 14.11
C GLY A 86 -8.28 21.66 14.62
N THR A 87 -7.91 20.40 14.90
CA THR A 87 -8.86 19.36 15.34
C THR A 87 -8.61 18.84 16.75
N GLY A 88 -7.39 19.02 17.29
CA GLY A 88 -6.95 18.42 18.55
C GLY A 88 -6.66 16.92 18.48
N GLU A 89 -6.81 16.30 17.30
CA GLU A 89 -6.50 14.88 17.05
C GLU A 89 -5.11 14.73 16.41
N THR A 90 -4.56 13.52 16.35
CA THR A 90 -3.34 13.29 15.56
C THR A 90 -3.62 13.46 14.07
N TYR A 91 -2.62 13.93 13.32
CA TYR A 91 -2.75 14.08 11.86
C TYR A 91 -3.16 12.75 11.20
N GLY A 92 -2.63 11.63 11.69
CA GLY A 92 -2.97 10.28 11.25
C GLY A 92 -4.45 9.97 11.32
N ALA A 93 -5.18 10.42 12.37
CA ALA A 93 -6.63 10.24 12.48
C ALA A 93 -7.41 10.98 11.37
N ASN A 94 -6.80 12.01 10.77
CA ASN A 94 -7.40 12.83 9.72
C ASN A 94 -6.66 12.71 8.38
N SER A 95 -5.76 11.74 8.22
CA SER A 95 -4.95 11.59 7.02
C SER A 95 -5.82 11.20 5.81
N PRO A 96 -5.65 11.85 4.64
CA PRO A 96 -6.29 11.44 3.39
C PRO A 96 -5.59 10.23 2.75
N PHE A 97 -4.49 9.76 3.32
CA PHE A 97 -3.68 8.67 2.83
C PHE A 97 -3.82 7.38 3.65
N ILE A 98 -3.50 6.25 3.02
CA ILE A 98 -3.48 4.91 3.59
C ILE A 98 -2.06 4.34 3.47
N SER A 99 -1.37 4.18 4.60
CA SER A 99 -0.08 3.49 4.65
C SER A 99 -0.26 2.00 4.39
N LEU A 100 0.45 1.47 3.39
CA LEU A 100 0.53 0.07 3.03
C LEU A 100 1.97 -0.42 3.15
N SER A 101 2.17 -1.68 3.54
CA SER A 101 3.51 -2.27 3.60
C SER A 101 3.78 -3.10 2.35
N ALA A 102 4.82 -2.76 1.59
CA ALA A 102 5.33 -3.57 0.47
C ALA A 102 6.51 -4.48 0.88
N GLY A 103 7.05 -4.26 2.08
CA GLY A 103 8.29 -4.88 2.55
C GLY A 103 9.51 -4.17 1.98
N VAL A 104 10.65 -4.30 2.65
CA VAL A 104 11.90 -3.66 2.22
C VAL A 104 13.09 -4.55 2.55
N VAL A 105 14.15 -4.39 1.76
CA VAL A 105 15.44 -5.00 2.03
C VAL A 105 16.38 -3.90 2.47
N GLU A 106 16.80 -3.97 3.72
CA GLU A 106 17.87 -3.15 4.27
C GLU A 106 19.21 -3.81 3.99
N ARG A 107 20.19 -3.04 3.51
CA ARG A 107 21.55 -3.53 3.30
C ARG A 107 22.40 -3.19 4.52
N ASP A 108 22.80 -4.19 5.29
CA ASP A 108 23.79 -4.02 6.33
C ASP A 108 25.18 -4.05 5.69
N ALA A 109 25.77 -2.87 5.53
CA ALA A 109 27.08 -2.71 4.91
C ALA A 109 28.22 -3.26 5.79
N ILE A 110 28.03 -3.30 7.12
CA ILE A 110 29.03 -3.75 8.08
C ILE A 110 29.04 -5.29 8.10
N ALA A 111 27.86 -5.90 8.23
CA ALA A 111 27.72 -7.36 8.18
C ALA A 111 27.80 -7.93 6.76
N LYS A 112 27.72 -7.07 5.73
CA LYS A 112 27.61 -7.45 4.31
C LYS A 112 26.43 -8.39 4.05
N THR A 113 25.32 -8.17 4.75
CA THR A 113 24.09 -8.96 4.62
C THR A 113 22.90 -8.09 4.24
N ASN A 114 21.84 -8.73 3.74
CA ASN A 114 20.57 -8.09 3.47
C ASN A 114 19.56 -8.52 4.55
N ILE A 115 18.96 -7.56 5.25
CA ILE A 115 17.89 -7.80 6.21
C ILE A 115 16.56 -7.53 5.50
N ALA A 116 15.76 -8.58 5.33
CA ALA A 116 14.45 -8.48 4.70
C ALA A 116 13.37 -8.22 5.76
N HIS A 117 12.80 -7.01 5.73
CA HIS A 117 11.61 -6.63 6.49
C HIS A 117 10.37 -7.03 5.68
N ARG A 118 9.77 -8.17 6.03
CA ARG A 118 8.64 -8.76 5.30
C ARG A 118 7.38 -7.90 5.46
N ALA A 119 6.73 -7.57 4.35
CA ALA A 119 5.51 -6.74 4.29
C ALA A 119 4.45 -7.17 5.32
N ARG A 120 4.22 -8.48 5.43
CA ARG A 120 3.23 -9.08 6.31
C ARG A 120 3.56 -8.90 7.79
N ARG A 121 4.84 -8.95 8.17
CA ARG A 121 5.28 -8.75 9.56
C ARG A 121 5.13 -7.29 9.96
N THR A 122 5.53 -6.36 9.10
CA THR A 122 5.37 -4.92 9.30
C THR A 122 3.88 -4.56 9.42
N ALA A 123 3.05 -5.04 8.50
CA ALA A 123 1.62 -4.83 8.54
C ALA A 123 0.99 -5.42 9.83
N PHE A 124 1.41 -6.60 10.28
CA PHE A 124 0.95 -7.16 11.56
C PHE A 124 1.34 -6.28 12.74
N HIS A 125 2.56 -5.74 12.75
CA HIS A 125 3.02 -4.84 13.81
C HIS A 125 2.16 -3.57 13.91
N PHE A 126 1.81 -2.96 12.77
CA PHE A 126 0.89 -1.83 12.76
C PHE A 126 -0.54 -2.22 13.15
N GLY A 127 -1.05 -3.32 12.61
CA GLY A 127 -2.40 -3.79 12.89
C GLY A 127 -2.60 -4.19 14.36
N THR A 128 -1.52 -4.53 15.07
CA THR A 128 -1.54 -4.79 16.52
C THR A 128 -1.29 -3.55 17.36
N GLY A 129 -1.13 -2.36 16.77
CA GLY A 129 -0.77 -1.15 17.49
C GLY A 129 0.56 -1.31 18.22
N PHE A 130 1.57 -1.83 17.54
CA PHE A 130 2.89 -2.11 18.11
C PHE A 130 2.86 -3.15 19.24
N GLY A 131 1.91 -4.10 19.18
CA GLY A 131 1.72 -5.16 20.17
C GLY A 131 0.74 -4.81 21.31
N ALA A 132 0.01 -3.70 21.21
CA ALA A 132 -1.07 -3.36 22.14
C ALA A 132 -2.22 -4.38 22.14
N VAL A 133 -2.40 -5.11 21.04
CA VAL A 133 -3.34 -6.24 20.93
C VAL A 133 -2.64 -7.47 20.34
N ASP A 134 -3.24 -8.64 20.56
CA ASP A 134 -2.66 -9.95 20.21
C ASP A 134 -2.97 -10.42 18.77
N HIS A 135 -3.83 -9.69 18.06
CA HIS A 135 -4.26 -10.04 16.71
C HIS A 135 -4.41 -8.81 15.81
N ALA A 136 -4.33 -9.06 14.49
CA ALA A 136 -4.55 -8.05 13.47
C ALA A 136 -5.21 -8.66 12.22
N TYR A 137 -5.96 -7.83 11.51
CA TYR A 137 -6.49 -8.16 10.19
C TYR A 137 -5.56 -7.62 9.12
N LEU A 138 -5.13 -8.49 8.21
CA LEU A 138 -4.23 -8.18 7.11
C LEU A 138 -4.95 -8.29 5.79
N PHE A 139 -5.03 -7.17 5.08
CA PHE A 139 -5.60 -7.06 3.75
C PHE A 139 -4.47 -7.08 2.73
N THR A 140 -4.41 -8.12 1.92
CA THR A 140 -3.45 -8.20 0.80
C THR A 140 -4.10 -7.56 -0.42
N CYS A 141 -3.45 -6.55 -0.99
CA CYS A 141 -3.96 -5.80 -2.12
C CYS A 141 -2.84 -5.40 -3.09
N TRP A 142 -3.20 -4.88 -4.26
CA TRP A 142 -2.26 -4.22 -5.15
C TRP A 142 -2.65 -2.76 -5.37
N VAL A 143 -1.67 -1.93 -5.70
CA VAL A 143 -1.86 -0.51 -6.08
C VAL A 143 -1.00 -0.17 -7.29
N LEU A 144 -1.32 0.93 -7.97
CA LEU A 144 -0.52 1.45 -9.09
C LEU A 144 0.50 2.46 -8.56
N LEU A 145 1.74 2.34 -8.98
CA LEU A 145 2.79 3.33 -8.75
C LEU A 145 3.11 4.04 -10.07
N ALA A 146 3.12 5.37 -10.02
CA ALA A 146 3.53 6.18 -11.14
C ALA A 146 5.07 6.28 -11.21
N PRO A 147 5.65 6.45 -12.42
CA PRO A 147 7.08 6.73 -12.62
C PRO A 147 7.66 7.95 -11.92
N ARG A 148 6.79 8.87 -11.52
CA ARG A 148 7.08 10.15 -10.89
C ARG A 148 6.02 10.38 -9.83
N ARG A 149 6.42 11.06 -8.76
CA ARG A 149 5.50 11.52 -7.72
C ARG A 149 4.37 12.34 -8.35
N ALA A 150 3.13 12.06 -7.94
CA ALA A 150 1.93 12.67 -8.52
C ALA A 150 0.81 12.72 -7.47
N VAL A 151 1.05 13.41 -6.35
CA VAL A 151 0.23 13.33 -5.13
C VAL A 151 -1.25 13.64 -5.41
N GLU A 152 -1.53 14.57 -6.30
CA GLU A 152 -2.86 15.04 -6.68
C GLU A 152 -3.66 13.98 -7.46
N ILE A 153 -3.00 12.97 -8.03
CA ILE A 153 -3.63 11.90 -8.81
C ILE A 153 -4.03 10.76 -7.88
N GLU A 154 -5.31 10.72 -7.51
CA GLU A 154 -5.88 9.74 -6.56
C GLU A 154 -5.59 8.28 -6.93
N GLY A 155 -5.70 7.93 -8.22
CA GLY A 155 -5.59 6.55 -8.69
C GLY A 155 -4.18 5.94 -8.69
N VAL A 156 -3.15 6.69 -8.28
CA VAL A 156 -1.77 6.20 -8.16
C VAL A 156 -1.26 6.42 -6.75
N ALA A 157 -0.67 5.38 -6.15
CA ALA A 157 -0.01 5.46 -4.86
C ALA A 157 1.38 6.10 -4.99
N GLU A 158 1.88 6.57 -3.86
CA GLU A 158 3.22 7.16 -3.73
C GLU A 158 4.17 6.18 -3.05
N GLU A 159 5.34 6.01 -3.66
CA GLU A 159 6.46 5.33 -3.02
C GLU A 159 7.20 6.35 -2.14
N VAL A 160 6.92 6.32 -0.84
CA VAL A 160 7.39 7.34 0.10
C VAL A 160 8.70 6.99 0.79
N ARG A 161 9.14 5.72 0.74
CA ARG A 161 10.28 5.23 1.52
C ARG A 161 11.23 4.23 0.82
N ASP A 162 11.33 4.23 -0.52
CA ASP A 162 12.38 3.44 -1.21
C ASP A 162 13.77 4.06 -1.06
N LEU A 163 14.72 3.23 -0.62
CA LEU A 163 16.16 3.49 -0.52
C LEU A 163 16.79 4.01 -1.83
N ASN A 164 16.20 3.70 -3.00
CA ASN A 164 16.72 4.17 -4.29
C ASN A 164 16.17 5.54 -4.73
N THR A 165 15.16 6.08 -4.04
CA THR A 165 14.45 7.31 -4.46
C THR A 165 14.72 8.50 -3.54
N TYR A 166 15.02 8.29 -2.25
CA TYR A 166 15.21 9.37 -1.27
C TYR A 166 16.67 9.63 -0.87
N ARG A 167 17.04 10.91 -0.77
CA ARG A 167 18.41 11.39 -0.48
C ARG A 167 18.66 11.77 0.99
N ARG A 168 17.67 11.67 1.88
CA ARG A 168 17.79 12.06 3.30
C ARG A 168 17.35 10.91 4.21
N PHE A 169 18.07 10.74 5.32
CA PHE A 169 17.84 9.71 6.34
C PHE A 169 16.45 9.86 6.99
N SER A 170 15.73 8.75 7.17
CA SER A 170 14.48 8.66 7.94
C SER A 170 14.52 7.42 8.84
N PRO A 171 14.17 7.52 10.14
CA PRO A 171 14.17 6.37 11.05
C PRO A 171 13.14 5.28 10.66
N TRP A 172 12.15 5.63 9.84
CA TRP A 172 11.06 4.72 9.41
C TRP A 172 11.27 4.14 8.00
N GLN A 173 12.47 4.31 7.46
CA GLN A 173 12.86 3.85 6.12
C GLN A 173 12.76 2.32 5.95
N THR A 174 12.83 1.56 7.05
CA THR A 174 12.77 0.08 7.06
C THR A 174 11.34 -0.47 6.98
N GLU A 175 10.32 0.36 6.80
CA GLU A 175 8.93 -0.09 6.77
C GLU A 175 8.42 -0.42 5.36
N GLY A 176 9.12 0.03 4.31
CA GLY A 176 8.73 -0.20 2.92
C GLY A 176 7.33 0.36 2.61
N GLU A 177 7.05 1.56 3.12
CA GLU A 177 5.73 2.18 3.01
C GLU A 177 5.42 2.60 1.57
N ILE A 178 4.26 2.16 1.11
CA ILE A 178 3.56 2.66 -0.07
C ILE A 178 2.29 3.35 0.40
N THR A 179 2.08 4.57 -0.06
CA THR A 179 0.98 5.41 0.40
C THR A 179 -0.11 5.46 -0.66
N ALA A 180 -1.22 4.75 -0.43
CA ALA A 180 -2.42 4.88 -1.26
C ALA A 180 -3.23 6.13 -0.85
N LYS A 181 -4.04 6.66 -1.78
CA LYS A 181 -4.78 7.92 -1.60
C LYS A 181 -6.25 7.61 -1.48
N VAL A 182 -6.89 8.16 -0.46
CA VAL A 182 -8.35 8.16 -0.24
C VAL A 182 -8.96 6.77 -0.02
N SER A 183 -8.84 5.87 -0.99
CA SER A 183 -9.30 4.49 -0.91
C SER A 183 -8.38 3.51 -1.66
N VAL A 184 -8.39 2.24 -1.24
CA VAL A 184 -8.01 1.11 -2.08
C VAL A 184 -9.30 0.39 -2.45
N PRO A 185 -9.73 0.42 -3.72
CA PRO A 185 -10.94 -0.24 -4.18
C PRO A 185 -11.00 -1.71 -3.79
N ASP A 186 -12.21 -2.22 -3.55
CA ASP A 186 -12.42 -3.60 -3.11
C ASP A 186 -11.87 -4.62 -4.11
N ASN A 187 -12.03 -4.38 -5.41
CA ASN A 187 -11.53 -5.26 -6.47
C ASN A 187 -9.99 -5.31 -6.55
N GLN A 188 -9.27 -4.42 -5.87
CA GLN A 188 -7.81 -4.47 -5.71
C GLN A 188 -7.38 -5.27 -4.48
N ILE A 189 -8.31 -5.63 -3.59
CA ILE A 189 -8.07 -6.44 -2.41
C ILE A 189 -8.24 -7.91 -2.77
N ARG A 190 -7.17 -8.70 -2.65
CA ARG A 190 -7.18 -10.14 -2.91
C ARG A 190 -7.82 -10.92 -1.78
N SER A 191 -7.43 -10.62 -0.55
CA SER A 191 -7.85 -11.39 0.62
C SER A 191 -7.70 -10.60 1.91
N CYS A 192 -8.45 -11.01 2.92
CA CYS A 192 -8.28 -10.61 4.31
C CYS A 192 -7.91 -11.83 5.15
N GLU A 193 -6.94 -11.69 6.05
CA GLU A 193 -6.51 -12.73 6.97
C GLU A 193 -6.50 -12.17 8.39
N ARG A 194 -6.95 -12.96 9.36
CA ARG A 194 -6.70 -12.68 10.78
C ARG A 194 -5.45 -13.43 11.20
N LEU A 195 -4.44 -12.68 11.63
CA LEU A 195 -3.23 -13.24 12.21
C LEU A 195 -3.25 -13.04 13.72
N GLU A 196 -2.67 -14.02 14.42
CA GLU A 196 -2.57 -14.06 15.88
C GLU A 196 -1.20 -14.63 16.26
N PHE A 197 -0.75 -14.32 17.46
CA PHE A 197 0.33 -15.09 18.07
C PHE A 197 -0.19 -16.47 18.50
N SER A 198 0.51 -17.52 18.12
CA SER A 198 0.36 -18.84 18.74
C SER A 198 1.00 -18.87 20.12
N ASP A 199 0.64 -19.86 20.93
CA ASP A 199 1.23 -20.14 22.25
C ASP A 199 2.77 -20.28 22.25
N ARG A 200 3.38 -20.48 21.07
CA ARG A 200 4.84 -20.56 20.87
C ARG A 200 5.47 -19.27 20.34
N GLY A 201 4.75 -18.15 20.39
CA GLY A 201 5.20 -16.84 19.91
C GLY A 201 5.33 -16.73 18.38
N ARG A 202 4.83 -17.70 17.62
CA ARG A 202 4.83 -17.67 16.14
C ARG A 202 3.52 -17.12 15.61
N LEU A 203 3.57 -16.33 14.55
CA LEU A 203 2.37 -15.87 13.85
C LEU A 203 1.64 -17.05 13.18
N ARG A 204 0.32 -17.13 13.40
CA ARG A 204 -0.58 -18.11 12.80
C ARG A 204 -1.72 -17.38 12.11
N VAL A 205 -2.16 -17.92 10.97
CA VAL A 205 -3.42 -17.52 10.33
C VAL A 205 -4.56 -18.21 11.08
N ALA A 206 -5.38 -17.43 11.78
CA ALA A 206 -6.56 -17.94 12.48
C ALA A 206 -7.77 -18.04 11.56
N TRP A 207 -7.87 -17.12 10.61
CA TRP A 207 -8.99 -17.02 9.66
C TRP A 207 -8.52 -16.36 8.35
N ARG A 208 -9.18 -16.71 7.25
CA ARG A 208 -8.92 -16.14 5.92
C ARG A 208 -10.22 -16.03 5.13
N LEU A 209 -10.36 -14.92 4.43
CA LEU A 209 -11.40 -14.66 3.43
C LEU A 209 -10.73 -14.22 2.13
N ASP A 210 -10.93 -14.97 1.06
CA ASP A 210 -10.56 -14.53 -0.29
C ASP A 210 -11.71 -13.69 -0.89
N ASN A 211 -11.35 -12.63 -1.63
CA ASN A 211 -12.33 -11.73 -2.21
C ASN A 211 -12.80 -12.25 -3.60
N PRO A 212 -14.08 -12.60 -3.78
CA PRO A 212 -14.57 -13.09 -5.07
C PRO A 212 -14.62 -12.01 -6.16
N ARG A 213 -14.55 -10.72 -5.79
CA ARG A 213 -14.53 -9.58 -6.73
C ARG A 213 -13.11 -9.14 -7.09
N PHE A 214 -12.10 -9.85 -6.59
CA PHE A 214 -10.71 -9.53 -6.85
C PHE A 214 -10.41 -9.54 -8.35
N THR A 215 -9.78 -8.47 -8.81
CA THR A 215 -9.28 -8.33 -10.17
C THR A 215 -7.77 -8.50 -10.15
N SER A 216 -7.31 -9.55 -10.82
CA SER A 216 -5.88 -9.84 -10.96
C SER A 216 -5.16 -8.69 -11.69
N PRO A 217 -4.05 -8.17 -11.15
CA PRO A 217 -3.34 -7.04 -11.75
C PRO A 217 -2.71 -7.36 -13.11
N GLU A 218 -2.53 -8.64 -13.44
CA GLU A 218 -2.09 -9.13 -14.76
C GLU A 218 -3.04 -8.70 -15.88
N ARG A 219 -4.27 -8.30 -15.56
CA ARG A 219 -5.20 -7.69 -16.53
C ARG A 219 -4.81 -6.26 -16.93
N LEU A 220 -3.96 -5.58 -16.17
CA LEU A 220 -3.60 -4.18 -16.37
C LEU A 220 -2.18 -3.99 -16.93
N SER A 221 -1.19 -4.72 -16.41
CA SER A 221 0.22 -4.52 -16.77
C SER A 221 1.12 -5.63 -16.22
N ASN A 222 2.43 -5.49 -16.43
CA ASN A 222 3.47 -6.29 -15.76
C ASN A 222 3.40 -6.10 -14.23
N VAL A 223 3.45 -7.21 -13.49
CA VAL A 223 3.26 -7.24 -12.03
C VAL A 223 4.62 -7.31 -11.31
N ARG A 224 4.86 -6.43 -10.31
CA ARG A 224 5.94 -6.62 -9.33
C ARG A 224 5.39 -7.30 -8.08
N GLY A 225 5.94 -8.46 -7.73
CA GLY A 225 5.54 -9.23 -6.54
C GLY A 225 5.99 -8.60 -5.22
N LEU A 226 5.35 -9.00 -4.11
CA LEU A 226 5.77 -8.65 -2.75
C LEU A 226 7.00 -9.46 -2.31
N ILE A 227 7.80 -8.90 -1.40
CA ILE A 227 8.90 -9.64 -0.75
C ILE A 227 8.33 -10.36 0.48
N SER A 228 8.25 -11.69 0.40
CA SER A 228 7.54 -12.58 1.36
C SER A 228 8.44 -13.21 2.41
#